data_AF-A0A0E9NG55-F1
#
_entry.id   AF-A0A0E9NG55-F1
#
_cell.length_a   1.000
_cell.length_b   1.000
_cell.length_c   1.000
_cell.angle_alpha   90.00
_cell.angle_beta   90.00
_cell.angle_gamma   90.00
#
_symmetry.space_group_name_H-M   'P 1'
#
loop_
_entity.id
_entity.type
_entity.pdbx_description
1 polymer ?
#
loop_
_entity_poly.entity_id
_entity_poly.type
_entity_poly.pdbx_seq_one_letter_code
_entity_poly.pdbx_strand_id
1 'polypeptide(L)'
;MAESSGSKFLDKHSKMIALKGLMTCIDNSGALIVECVNTLKAGRFAGIGDECVVVVKKAKPIPTEVDGTAAYASKIRRGEVRHAVIVRTKKETRREDGRYIRFDDNACIILNNKGEPLGTRITGVVAAELRHKKWAKVLSLAPRVVMDIARHPMKEQNITPKRRCSYKKKRQPRNL
;
A
#
# COMPACT_ATOMS: atom_id res chain seq x y z
N MET A 1 32.27 -14.14 -22.02
CA MET A 1 32.23 -14.26 -20.53
C MET A 1 31.97 -12.86 -19.99
N ALA A 2 30.93 -12.51 -19.26
CA ALA A 2 29.88 -13.28 -18.59
C ALA A 2 28.56 -12.47 -18.69
N GLU A 3 27.49 -13.12 -19.15
CA GLU A 3 26.13 -12.60 -18.95
C GLU A 3 25.79 -12.84 -17.48
N SER A 4 25.54 -11.76 -16.74
CA SER A 4 25.00 -11.85 -15.39
C SER A 4 23.56 -12.32 -15.50
N SER A 5 23.37 -13.63 -15.34
CA SER A 5 22.09 -14.29 -15.09
C SER A 5 21.57 -13.85 -13.73
N GLY A 6 21.15 -12.58 -13.65
CA GLY A 6 20.38 -12.05 -12.55
C GLY A 6 19.19 -12.96 -12.32
N SER A 7 19.13 -13.50 -11.10
CA SER A 7 18.18 -14.49 -10.65
C SER A 7 16.75 -14.14 -11.09
N LYS A 8 16.26 -14.84 -12.12
CA LYS A 8 14.83 -14.93 -12.44
C LYS A 8 14.14 -15.81 -11.39
N PHE A 9 14.24 -15.45 -10.11
CA PHE A 9 13.67 -16.18 -8.99
C PHE A 9 12.36 -15.48 -8.59
N LEU A 10 11.27 -16.02 -9.16
CA LEU A 10 9.90 -15.91 -8.66
C LEU A 10 9.27 -14.50 -8.55
N ASP A 11 8.95 -13.89 -9.69
CA ASP A 11 7.89 -12.87 -9.77
C ASP A 11 6.62 -13.43 -10.47
N LYS A 12 6.26 -14.67 -10.14
CA LYS A 12 5.04 -15.30 -10.68
C LYS A 12 3.91 -15.15 -9.65
N HIS A 13 3.02 -14.19 -9.94
CA HIS A 13 1.79 -13.80 -9.22
C HIS A 13 1.92 -12.75 -8.09
N SER A 14 2.76 -11.73 -8.29
CA SER A 14 2.79 -10.50 -7.49
C SER A 14 1.69 -9.50 -7.88
N LYS A 15 0.43 -9.82 -7.62
CA LYS A 15 -0.63 -8.85 -7.94
C LYS A 15 -0.73 -7.78 -6.84
N MET A 16 -0.04 -6.66 -7.08
CA MET A 16 -0.62 -5.34 -6.79
C MET A 16 -2.06 -5.28 -7.31
N ILE A 17 -2.86 -4.31 -6.87
CA ILE A 17 -4.27 -4.24 -7.28
C ILE A 17 -4.34 -3.98 -8.79
N ALA A 18 -4.74 -5.00 -9.53
CA ALA A 18 -4.97 -4.93 -10.97
C ALA A 18 -6.47 -4.76 -11.24
N LEU A 19 -6.80 -4.56 -12.52
CA LEU A 19 -8.18 -4.66 -12.99
C LEU A 19 -8.81 -5.98 -12.54
N LYS A 20 -10.09 -5.92 -12.14
CA LYS A 20 -10.87 -7.02 -11.55
C LYS A 20 -10.34 -7.50 -10.18
N GLY A 21 -9.39 -6.78 -9.58
CA GLY A 21 -8.92 -7.06 -8.22
C GLY A 21 -9.99 -6.72 -7.18
N LEU A 22 -10.21 -7.63 -6.23
CA LEU A 22 -11.16 -7.43 -5.13
C LEU A 22 -10.46 -6.80 -3.91
N MET A 23 -11.18 -5.92 -3.24
CA MET A 23 -10.75 -5.25 -2.02
C MET A 23 -11.89 -5.18 -1.02
N THR A 24 -11.55 -5.30 0.26
CA THR A 24 -12.47 -5.06 1.36
C THR A 24 -12.59 -3.57 1.61
N CYS A 25 -13.82 -3.07 1.70
CA CYS A 25 -14.06 -1.69 2.12
C CYS A 25 -14.02 -1.62 3.64
N ILE A 26 -13.20 -0.71 4.18
CA ILE A 26 -12.97 -0.61 5.64
C ILE A 26 -13.56 0.66 6.25
N ASP A 27 -14.50 1.32 5.60
CA ASP A 27 -15.19 2.49 6.13
C ASP A 27 -16.67 2.21 6.44
N ASN A 28 -17.38 3.22 6.95
CA ASN A 28 -18.81 3.15 7.23
C ASN A 28 -19.70 3.65 6.07
N SER A 29 -19.21 3.73 4.84
CA SER A 29 -19.98 4.19 3.66
C SER A 29 -21.12 3.25 3.25
N GLY A 30 -21.06 1.99 3.71
CA GLY A 30 -22.02 0.94 3.39
C GLY A 30 -21.49 -0.08 2.38
N ALA A 31 -20.39 0.20 1.67
CA ALA A 31 -19.70 -0.80 0.87
C ALA A 31 -19.01 -1.84 1.77
N LEU A 32 -18.95 -3.10 1.32
CA LEU A 32 -18.26 -4.19 2.01
C LEU A 32 -17.15 -4.79 1.14
N ILE A 33 -17.48 -5.10 -0.12
CA ILE A 33 -16.52 -5.61 -1.10
C ILE A 33 -16.66 -4.81 -2.38
N VAL A 34 -15.53 -4.39 -2.92
CA VAL A 34 -15.46 -3.68 -4.19
C VAL A 34 -14.49 -4.35 -5.14
N GLU A 35 -14.70 -4.13 -6.45
CA GLU A 35 -13.83 -4.61 -7.52
C GLU A 35 -13.22 -3.42 -8.26
N CYS A 36 -11.91 -3.46 -8.50
CA CYS A 36 -11.21 -2.44 -9.26
C CYS A 36 -11.58 -2.50 -10.75
N VAL A 37 -12.14 -1.41 -11.26
CA VAL A 37 -12.51 -1.24 -12.67
C VAL A 37 -11.44 -0.46 -13.42
N ASN A 38 -10.81 0.52 -12.78
CA ASN A 38 -9.74 1.31 -13.38
C ASN A 38 -8.77 1.83 -12.32
N THR A 39 -7.50 2.01 -12.69
CA THR A 39 -6.48 2.66 -11.86
C THR A 39 -6.21 4.06 -12.41
N LEU A 40 -6.31 5.10 -11.59
CA LEU A 40 -6.09 6.49 -12.07
C LEU A 40 -4.61 6.82 -12.25
N LYS A 41 -3.73 6.03 -11.65
CA LYS A 41 -2.29 6.09 -11.89
C LYS A 41 -1.96 5.53 -13.28
N ALA A 42 -0.97 6.13 -13.94
CA ALA A 42 -0.37 5.57 -15.14
C ALA A 42 0.23 4.18 -14.86
N GLY A 43 -0.36 3.14 -15.46
CA GLY A 43 0.10 1.76 -15.33
C GLY A 43 -1.05 0.75 -15.22
N ARG A 44 -0.69 -0.53 -15.09
CA ARG A 44 -1.66 -1.65 -15.01
C ARG A 44 -2.04 -2.02 -13.57
N PHE A 45 -1.35 -1.44 -12.59
CA PHE A 45 -1.42 -1.84 -11.19
C PHE A 45 -1.44 -0.62 -10.27
N ALA A 46 -2.22 -0.71 -9.22
CA ALA A 46 -2.30 0.27 -8.14
C ALA A 46 -1.84 -0.34 -6.82
N GLY A 47 -1.16 0.48 -6.02
CA GLY A 47 -0.67 0.13 -4.69
C GLY A 47 -1.25 1.03 -3.61
N ILE A 48 -0.70 0.94 -2.41
CA ILE A 48 -1.12 1.74 -1.26
C ILE A 48 -1.09 3.24 -1.59
N GLY A 49 -2.19 3.92 -1.31
CA GLY A 49 -2.45 5.35 -1.51
C GLY A 49 -2.69 5.78 -2.95
N ASP A 50 -2.71 4.85 -3.90
CA ASP A 50 -3.22 5.15 -5.25
C ASP A 50 -4.75 5.16 -5.25
N GLU A 51 -5.31 6.04 -6.08
CA GLU A 51 -6.74 6.13 -6.31
C GLU A 51 -7.16 5.24 -7.49
N CYS A 52 -8.31 4.58 -7.34
CA CYS A 52 -8.90 3.71 -8.33
C CYS A 52 -10.41 3.91 -8.43
N VAL A 53 -10.95 3.60 -9.60
CA VAL A 53 -12.38 3.51 -9.84
C VAL A 53 -12.80 2.08 -9.54
N VAL A 54 -13.82 1.93 -8.71
CA VAL A 54 -14.30 0.63 -8.22
C VAL A 54 -15.79 0.49 -8.44
N VAL A 55 -16.24 -0.76 -8.62
CA VAL A 55 -17.66 -1.13 -8.59
C VAL A 55 -17.97 -1.91 -7.33
N VAL A 56 -19.09 -1.57 -6.69
CA VAL A 56 -19.48 -2.18 -5.41
C VAL A 56 -20.11 -3.55 -5.67
N LYS A 57 -19.46 -4.61 -5.22
CA LYS A 57 -19.95 -6.00 -5.40
C LYS A 57 -20.85 -6.43 -4.26
N LYS A 58 -20.54 -6.02 -3.04
CA LYS A 58 -21.36 -6.26 -1.84
C LYS A 58 -21.46 -4.98 -1.03
N ALA A 59 -22.67 -4.65 -0.61
CA ALA A 59 -23.00 -3.52 0.25
C ALA A 59 -23.92 -3.98 1.39
N LYS A 60 -23.97 -3.21 2.47
CA LYS A 60 -24.94 -3.41 3.55
C LYS A 60 -26.36 -3.20 3.01
N PRO A 61 -27.36 -3.99 3.46
CA PRO A 61 -28.74 -3.78 3.07
C PRO A 61 -29.18 -2.38 3.52
N ILE A 62 -29.77 -1.64 2.57
CA ILE A 62 -30.41 -0.36 2.85
C ILE A 62 -31.89 -0.69 3.09
N PRO A 63 -32.46 -0.37 4.25
CA PRO A 63 -33.90 -0.51 4.47
C PRO A 63 -34.64 0.30 3.41
N THR A 64 -35.47 -0.38 2.62
CA THR A 64 -36.12 0.23 1.45
C THR A 64 -37.25 1.17 1.82
N GLU A 65 -37.80 1.12 3.05
CA GLU A 65 -38.95 1.93 3.43
C GLU A 65 -38.92 2.32 4.92
N VAL A 66 -38.83 3.63 5.17
CA VAL A 66 -39.49 4.31 6.30
C VAL A 66 -39.92 5.67 5.73
N ASP A 67 -41.20 5.77 5.37
CA ASP A 67 -41.96 7.02 5.18
C ASP A 67 -41.24 8.16 4.44
N GLY A 68 -41.18 8.08 3.11
CA GLY A 68 -41.14 9.23 2.18
C GLY A 68 -39.99 10.24 2.32
N THR A 69 -39.08 10.07 3.27
CA THR A 69 -38.03 11.02 3.60
C THR A 69 -36.69 10.44 3.17
N ALA A 70 -35.99 11.18 2.31
CA ALA A 70 -34.73 10.83 1.69
C ALA A 70 -33.52 10.78 2.66
N ALA A 71 -33.73 10.31 3.91
CA ALA A 71 -32.74 10.26 4.99
C ALA A 71 -31.54 9.31 4.71
N TYR A 72 -31.50 8.67 3.54
CA TYR A 72 -30.51 7.66 3.15
C TYR A 72 -29.66 8.02 1.93
N ALA A 73 -29.66 9.29 1.51
CA ALA A 73 -28.99 9.76 0.28
C ALA A 73 -27.46 9.49 0.21
N SER A 74 -26.82 9.10 1.31
CA SER A 74 -25.37 8.88 1.37
C SER A 74 -24.93 7.41 1.50
N LYS A 75 -25.85 6.43 1.52
CA LYS A 75 -25.46 5.01 1.61
C LYS A 75 -25.29 4.39 0.23
N ILE A 76 -24.14 3.73 0.04
CA ILE A 76 -23.75 3.09 -1.22
C ILE A 76 -24.60 1.85 -1.50
N ARG A 77 -25.02 1.69 -2.76
CA ARG A 77 -25.76 0.52 -3.26
C ARG A 77 -24.84 -0.48 -3.98
N ARG A 78 -25.27 -1.74 -4.08
CA ARG A 78 -24.61 -2.73 -4.92
C ARG A 78 -24.68 -2.32 -6.39
N GLY A 79 -23.60 -2.51 -7.12
CA GLY A 79 -23.48 -2.17 -8.55
C GLY A 79 -23.06 -0.72 -8.81
N GLU A 80 -23.00 0.12 -7.78
CA GLU A 80 -22.60 1.51 -7.91
C GLU A 80 -21.10 1.64 -8.21
N VAL A 81 -20.75 2.59 -9.08
CA VAL A 81 -19.36 2.91 -9.43
C VAL A 81 -18.92 4.12 -8.61
N ARG A 82 -17.78 4.00 -7.92
CA ARG A 82 -17.23 5.03 -7.04
C ARG A 82 -15.72 5.11 -7.16
N HIS A 83 -15.16 6.21 -6.68
CA HIS A 83 -13.72 6.34 -6.47
C HIS A 83 -13.34 5.74 -5.13
N ALA A 84 -12.13 5.19 -5.03
CA ALA A 84 -11.60 4.62 -3.79
C ALA A 84 -10.10 4.82 -3.69
N VAL A 85 -9.60 4.91 -2.46
CA VAL A 85 -8.16 4.90 -2.16
C VAL A 85 -7.77 3.57 -1.54
N ILE A 86 -6.67 2.98 -2.02
CA ILE A 86 -6.12 1.74 -1.48
C ILE A 86 -5.35 2.05 -0.20
N VAL A 87 -5.60 1.32 0.89
CA VAL A 87 -4.98 1.58 2.20
C VAL A 87 -4.18 0.41 2.75
N ARG A 88 -4.43 -0.81 2.25
CA ARG A 88 -3.64 -2.01 2.55
C ARG A 88 -3.54 -2.89 1.31
N THR A 89 -2.41 -3.57 1.16
CA THR A 89 -2.19 -4.56 0.10
C THR A 89 -1.51 -5.81 0.65
N LYS A 90 -1.89 -6.98 0.12
CA LYS A 90 -1.22 -8.25 0.42
C LYS A 90 0.21 -8.29 -0.13
N LYS A 91 0.42 -7.71 -1.31
CA LYS A 91 1.74 -7.65 -1.93
C LYS A 91 2.65 -6.75 -1.09
N GLU A 92 3.88 -7.20 -0.84
CA GLU A 92 4.84 -6.39 -0.11
C GLU A 92 5.16 -5.09 -0.84
N THR A 93 5.22 -4.00 -0.07
CA THR A 93 5.68 -2.69 -0.53
C THR A 93 7.03 -2.39 0.12
N ARG A 94 8.01 -2.02 -0.69
CA ARG A 94 9.34 -1.62 -0.23
C ARG A 94 9.31 -0.19 0.28
N ARG A 95 9.88 0.04 1.47
CA ARG A 95 10.08 1.35 2.08
C ARG A 95 11.43 1.95 1.72
N GLU A 96 11.57 3.25 1.96
CA GLU A 96 12.81 4.01 1.71
C GLU A 96 14.00 3.47 2.54
N ASP A 97 13.72 2.98 3.75
CA ASP A 97 14.73 2.32 4.61
C ASP A 97 15.10 0.90 4.15
N GLY A 98 14.52 0.42 3.06
CA GLY A 98 14.76 -0.90 2.49
C GLY A 98 13.94 -2.03 3.11
N ARG A 99 13.16 -1.77 4.17
CA ARG A 99 12.27 -2.77 4.75
C ARG A 99 11.04 -2.99 3.86
N TYR A 100 10.37 -4.11 4.08
CA TYR A 100 9.15 -4.49 3.37
C TYR A 100 7.99 -4.57 4.34
N ILE A 101 6.84 -3.99 3.94
CA ILE A 101 5.57 -4.15 4.64
C ILE A 101 4.60 -4.95 3.79
N ARG A 102 3.89 -5.90 4.42
CA ARG A 102 2.76 -6.63 3.83
C ARG A 102 1.60 -6.69 4.82
N PHE A 103 0.38 -6.71 4.29
CA PHE A 103 -0.85 -6.89 5.07
C PHE A 103 -1.50 -8.23 4.74
N ASP A 104 -2.44 -8.67 5.59
CA ASP A 104 -3.15 -9.94 5.37
C ASP A 104 -4.20 -9.85 4.25
N ASP A 105 -4.74 -8.63 4.03
CA ASP A 105 -5.81 -8.33 3.09
C ASP A 105 -5.52 -7.11 2.20
N ASN A 106 -6.29 -7.02 1.11
CA ASN A 106 -6.36 -5.83 0.28
C ASN A 106 -7.56 -5.01 0.76
N ALA A 107 -7.34 -3.75 1.11
CA ALA A 107 -8.38 -2.89 1.64
C ALA A 107 -8.38 -1.50 1.01
N CYS A 108 -9.56 -0.90 0.93
CA CYS A 108 -9.77 0.44 0.41
C CYS A 108 -10.83 1.23 1.20
N ILE A 109 -10.89 2.52 0.93
CA ILE A 109 -11.89 3.46 1.48
C ILE A 109 -12.57 4.16 0.30
N ILE A 110 -13.87 4.39 0.39
CA ILE A 110 -14.63 5.04 -0.67
C ILE A 110 -14.46 6.55 -0.59
N LEU A 111 -14.35 7.18 -1.75
CA LEU A 111 -14.23 8.61 -1.92
C LEU A 111 -15.51 9.21 -2.52
N ASN A 112 -15.73 10.48 -2.20
CA ASN A 112 -16.70 11.32 -2.89
C ASN A 112 -16.10 11.89 -4.20
N ASN A 113 -16.91 12.63 -4.96
CA ASN A 113 -16.47 13.24 -6.22
C ASN A 113 -15.42 14.36 -6.04
N LYS A 114 -15.20 14.82 -4.80
CA LYS A 114 -14.15 15.79 -4.45
C LYS A 114 -12.82 15.11 -4.06
N GLY A 115 -12.75 13.78 -4.12
CA GLY A 115 -11.57 13.02 -3.70
C GLY A 115 -11.40 12.93 -2.18
N GLU A 116 -12.44 13.14 -1.40
CA GLU A 116 -12.40 13.01 0.06
C GLU A 116 -13.10 11.73 0.54
N PRO A 117 -12.70 11.15 1.69
CA PRO A 117 -13.39 9.99 2.26
C PRO A 117 -14.88 10.24 2.42
N LEU A 118 -15.70 9.35 1.85
CA LEU A 118 -17.15 9.39 1.98
C LEU A 118 -17.58 8.93 3.38
N GLY A 119 -16.91 7.91 3.93
CA GLY A 119 -17.12 7.45 5.28
C GLY A 119 -16.53 8.39 6.33
N THR A 120 -17.27 8.61 7.42
CA THR A 120 -16.82 9.39 8.58
C THR A 120 -15.94 8.58 9.54
N ARG A 121 -15.89 7.25 9.41
CA ARG A 121 -15.10 6.37 10.29
C ARG A 121 -14.44 5.26 9.52
N ILE A 122 -13.17 5.03 9.79
CA ILE A 122 -12.38 3.92 9.26
C ILE A 122 -12.26 2.84 10.33
N THR A 123 -12.33 1.59 9.89
CA THR A 123 -12.17 0.40 10.72
C THR A 123 -10.84 -0.29 10.41
N GLY A 124 -10.14 -0.72 11.45
CA GLY A 124 -8.88 -1.44 11.29
C GLY A 124 -7.66 -0.53 11.03
N VAL A 125 -6.55 -1.17 10.67
CA VAL A 125 -5.24 -0.53 10.56
C VAL A 125 -5.02 0.05 9.16
N VAL A 126 -4.31 1.16 9.04
CA VAL A 126 -3.94 1.73 7.73
C VAL A 126 -2.43 1.86 7.60
N ALA A 127 -1.98 1.87 6.35
CA ALA A 127 -0.57 1.99 6.00
C ALA A 127 -0.06 3.43 6.21
N ALA A 128 1.17 3.56 6.72
CA ALA A 128 1.86 4.84 6.95
C ALA A 128 2.13 5.62 5.65
N GLU A 129 2.27 4.88 4.55
CA GLU A 129 2.62 5.33 3.21
C GLU A 129 1.61 6.36 2.66
N LEU A 130 0.39 6.37 3.21
CA LEU A 130 -0.65 7.37 2.94
C LEU A 130 -0.20 8.81 3.23
N ARG A 131 0.77 9.04 4.13
CA ARG A 131 1.31 10.38 4.42
C ARG A 131 1.94 11.03 3.19
N HIS A 132 2.71 10.25 2.42
CA HIS A 132 3.44 10.75 1.26
C HIS A 132 2.50 11.02 0.06
N LYS A 133 1.27 10.48 0.11
CA LYS A 133 0.29 10.57 -0.98
C LYS A 133 -0.89 11.50 -0.68
N LYS A 134 -0.69 12.48 0.20
CA LYS A 134 -1.67 13.54 0.53
C LYS A 134 -2.97 13.05 1.19
N TRP A 135 -3.00 11.84 1.74
CA TRP A 135 -4.18 11.28 2.43
C TRP A 135 -4.19 11.59 3.94
N ALA A 136 -3.94 12.84 4.31
CA ALA A 136 -3.89 13.27 5.72
C ALA A 136 -5.22 13.05 6.46
N LYS A 137 -6.35 13.32 5.80
CA LYS A 137 -7.69 13.11 6.35
C LYS A 137 -7.96 11.64 6.67
N VAL A 138 -7.51 10.72 5.81
CA VAL A 138 -7.63 9.27 6.04
C VAL A 138 -6.84 8.85 7.28
N LEU A 139 -5.63 9.36 7.45
CA LEU A 139 -4.79 9.05 8.61
C LEU A 139 -5.38 9.58 9.92
N SER A 140 -6.04 10.74 9.88
CA SER A 140 -6.73 11.31 11.04
C SER A 140 -7.95 10.48 11.47
N LEU A 141 -8.68 9.91 10.50
CA LEU A 141 -9.85 9.06 10.76
C LEU A 141 -9.52 7.62 11.18
N ALA A 142 -8.27 7.19 10.98
CA ALA A 142 -7.87 5.81 11.22
C ALA A 142 -7.54 5.56 12.70
N PRO A 143 -8.02 4.45 13.30
CA PRO A 143 -7.78 4.16 14.71
C PRO A 143 -6.33 3.78 15.01
N ARG A 144 -5.64 3.16 14.04
CA ARG A 144 -4.24 2.76 14.15
C ARG A 144 -3.56 2.85 12.79
N VAL A 145 -2.31 3.28 12.79
CA VAL A 145 -1.48 3.36 11.58
C VAL A 145 -0.24 2.51 11.78
N VAL A 146 0.05 1.62 10.82
CA VAL A 146 1.25 0.79 10.86
C VAL A 146 2.43 1.60 10.35
N MET A 147 3.04 2.33 11.26
CA MET A 147 4.38 2.89 11.06
C MET A 147 5.41 1.78 11.24
N ASP A 148 6.56 1.91 10.60
CA ASP A 148 7.71 1.11 10.97
C ASP A 148 8.01 1.33 12.46
N ILE A 149 7.99 0.26 13.26
CA ILE A 149 8.66 0.32 14.57
C ILE A 149 10.14 0.20 14.23
N ALA A 150 10.76 1.35 13.99
CA ALA A 150 12.21 1.47 14.06
C ALA A 150 12.62 1.10 15.50
N ARG A 151 12.84 -0.18 15.78
CA ARG A 151 13.77 -0.56 16.84
C ARG A 151 15.16 -0.22 16.29
N HIS A 152 15.54 1.02 16.57
CA HIS A 152 16.82 1.67 16.34
C HIS A 152 17.15 2.02 14.89
N PRO A 153 17.52 3.29 14.60
CA PRO A 153 18.40 3.55 13.47
C PRO A 153 19.65 2.70 13.72
N MET A 154 20.06 1.91 12.72
CA MET A 154 21.43 1.41 12.70
C MET A 154 22.31 2.67 12.76
N LYS A 155 22.90 2.96 13.93
CA LYS A 155 23.94 3.98 14.01
C LYS A 155 24.94 3.58 12.94
N GLU A 156 25.23 4.49 12.01
CA GLU A 156 26.43 4.40 11.20
C GLU A 156 27.59 4.18 12.16
N GLN A 157 28.03 2.93 12.29
CA GLN A 157 29.32 2.69 12.87
C GLN A 157 30.27 3.30 11.87
N ASN A 158 30.85 4.44 12.25
CA ASN A 158 31.98 5.03 11.58
C ASN A 158 33.06 3.95 11.46
N ILE A 159 33.05 3.24 10.33
CA ILE A 159 34.14 2.38 9.92
C ILE A 159 35.23 3.34 9.52
N THR A 160 36.02 3.76 10.51
CA THR A 160 37.32 4.37 10.23
C THR A 160 38.07 3.38 9.33
N PRO A 161 38.64 3.81 8.21
CA PRO A 161 39.39 2.92 7.34
C PRO A 161 40.57 2.39 8.16
N LYS A 162 40.55 1.09 8.51
CA LYS A 162 41.70 0.43 9.13
C LYS A 162 42.89 0.68 8.19
N ARG A 163 43.89 1.38 8.71
CA ARG A 163 45.16 1.67 8.04
C ARG A 163 45.63 0.40 7.34
N ARG A 164 45.87 0.48 6.01
CA ARG A 164 46.49 -0.61 5.26
C ARG A 164 47.78 -0.99 5.97
N CYS A 165 47.82 -2.19 6.54
CA CYS A 165 49.06 -2.81 6.97
C CYS A 165 49.91 -3.00 5.72
N SER A 166 50.98 -2.21 5.60
CA SER A 166 51.93 -2.29 4.51
C SER A 166 52.70 -3.60 4.62
N TYR A 167 52.31 -4.61 3.84
CA TYR A 167 53.11 -5.82 3.67
C TYR A 167 54.34 -5.47 2.83
N LYS A 168 55.48 -5.18 3.49
CA LYS A 168 56.77 -5.07 2.80
C LYS A 168 57.16 -6.47 2.29
N LYS A 169 56.99 -6.67 0.97
CA LYS A 169 57.44 -7.85 0.24
C LYS A 169 58.97 -7.95 0.36
N LYS A 170 59.49 -8.80 1.26
CA LYS A 170 60.92 -9.14 1.28
C LYS A 170 61.25 -9.82 -0.06
N ARG A 171 62.02 -9.13 -0.91
CA ARG A 171 62.65 -9.72 -2.09
C ARG A 171 63.69 -10.73 -1.60
N GLN A 172 63.58 -11.99 -2.03
CA GLN A 172 64.68 -12.94 -1.89
C GLN A 172 65.75 -12.61 -2.95
N PRO A 173 67.05 -12.73 -2.62
CA PRO A 173 68.12 -12.57 -3.59
C PRO A 173 68.12 -13.74 -4.57
N ARG A 174 68.35 -13.42 -5.86
CA ARG A 174 68.68 -14.41 -6.88
C ARG A 174 70.10 -14.88 -6.62
N ASN A 175 70.27 -16.18 -6.43
CA ASN A 175 71.59 -16.79 -6.54
C ASN A 175 71.89 -17.07 -8.02
N LEU A 176 73.15 -16.84 -8.37
CA LEU A 176 73.81 -17.14 -9.64
C LEU A 176 73.73 -18.63 -9.99
#